data_AF-A0A858AT99-F1
#
_entry.id   AF-A0A858AT99-F1
#
_cell.length_a   1.000
_cell.length_b   1.000
_cell.length_c   1.000
_cell.angle_alpha   90.00
_cell.angle_beta   90.00
_cell.angle_gamma   90.00
#
_symmetry.space_group_name_H-M   'P 1'
#
loop_
_entity.id
_entity.type
_entity.pdbx_description
1 polymer ?
#
loop_
_entity_poly.entity_id
_entity_poly.type
_entity_poly.pdbx_seq_one_letter_code
_entity_poly.pdbx_strand_id
1 'polypeptide(L)'
;MKDDFFDDGVNMNTLFHLLGDNQRPEVTNKEINDMCLKVLSNFNNIYSDQKIVDLFDLFCIKKYKFKLDVILRDSDIDLNEMEQYSENQAIWVELLTLVSMLISIQDDYLQANFREKIREIENNIRVLDKALRLRLDLYNK
;
A
#
# COMPACT_ATOMS: atom_id res chain seq x y z
N MET A 1 -48.04 3.98 11.70
CA MET A 1 -47.82 5.44 11.53
C MET A 1 -47.03 5.90 12.73
N LYS A 2 -45.82 6.43 12.64
CA LYS A 2 -44.89 6.69 11.53
C LYS A 2 -43.51 6.75 12.22
N ASP A 3 -42.53 6.13 11.59
CA ASP A 3 -41.19 6.66 11.34
C ASP A 3 -40.63 7.67 12.33
N ASP A 4 -39.71 7.19 13.17
CA ASP A 4 -38.44 7.88 13.47
C ASP A 4 -37.33 6.84 13.26
N PHE A 5 -37.16 6.45 12.00
CA PHE A 5 -35.98 5.80 11.46
C PHE A 5 -35.11 6.94 10.92
N PHE A 6 -33.82 6.96 11.29
CA PHE A 6 -32.80 7.99 11.01
C PHE A 6 -32.71 9.14 12.03
N ASP A 7 -31.84 8.98 13.04
CA ASP A 7 -30.82 9.99 13.30
C ASP A 7 -29.59 9.37 14.02
N ASP A 8 -28.53 9.27 13.22
CA ASP A 8 -27.11 9.41 13.52
C ASP A 8 -26.42 8.69 14.70
N GLY A 9 -25.44 7.87 14.33
CA GLY A 9 -24.23 7.67 15.13
C GLY A 9 -24.10 6.35 15.87
N VAL A 10 -24.76 5.28 15.42
CA VAL A 10 -24.54 3.93 15.95
C VAL A 10 -23.12 3.49 15.64
N ASN A 11 -22.22 3.80 16.58
CA ASN A 11 -21.20 2.93 17.13
C ASN A 11 -20.86 1.73 16.24
N MET A 12 -19.91 1.93 15.32
CA MET A 12 -19.00 0.86 14.90
C MET A 12 -18.05 0.52 16.06
N ASN A 13 -18.62 0.15 17.21
CA ASN A 13 -17.95 -0.57 18.30
C ASN A 13 -17.75 -2.02 17.89
N THR A 14 -17.15 -2.24 16.73
CA THR A 14 -16.94 -3.56 16.18
C THR A 14 -15.61 -4.07 16.70
N LEU A 15 -15.68 -4.90 17.73
CA LEU A 15 -14.71 -5.95 18.09
C LEU A 15 -13.32 -5.54 18.63
N PHE A 16 -13.03 -4.26 18.90
CA PHE A 16 -11.73 -3.84 19.45
C PHE A 16 -11.62 -3.94 20.99
N HIS A 17 -12.71 -3.95 21.75
CA HIS A 17 -12.69 -4.03 23.23
C HIS A 17 -12.47 -5.44 23.80
N LEU A 18 -12.37 -6.48 22.96
CA LEU A 18 -12.17 -7.86 23.40
C LEU A 18 -10.71 -8.33 23.41
N LEU A 19 -9.76 -7.50 22.94
CA LEU A 19 -8.34 -7.85 22.88
C LEU A 19 -7.57 -7.00 23.88
N GLY A 20 -7.32 -7.60 25.05
CA GLY A 20 -6.82 -6.96 26.26
C GLY A 20 -5.58 -6.08 26.11
N ASP A 21 -5.54 -5.12 27.04
CA ASP A 21 -4.44 -4.23 27.42
C ASP A 21 -3.06 -4.64 26.89
N ASN A 22 -2.72 -4.12 25.73
CA ASN A 22 -1.34 -3.92 25.32
C ASN A 22 -1.25 -2.52 24.72
N GLN A 23 -0.68 -1.60 25.51
CA GLN A 23 -0.34 -0.23 25.14
C GLN A 23 0.22 -0.18 23.72
N ARG A 24 -0.52 0.40 22.77
CA ARG A 24 -0.05 0.66 21.40
C ARG A 24 0.44 2.10 21.29
N PRO A 25 1.50 2.36 20.52
CA PRO A 25 1.59 3.65 19.86
C PRO A 25 0.49 3.66 18.79
N GLU A 26 -0.64 4.31 19.08
CA GLU A 26 -1.79 4.37 18.17
C GLU A 26 -1.47 5.33 17.03
N VAL A 27 -0.83 4.81 15.98
CA VAL A 27 -0.81 5.49 14.68
C VAL A 27 -2.25 5.66 14.23
N THR A 28 -2.66 6.91 14.10
CA THR A 28 -4.04 7.28 13.75
C THR A 28 -4.37 6.92 12.31
N ASN A 29 -5.65 6.78 11.97
CA ASN A 29 -6.09 6.55 10.59
C ASN A 29 -5.60 7.65 9.63
N LYS A 30 -5.48 8.90 10.12
CA LYS A 30 -4.91 10.00 9.36
C LYS A 30 -3.45 9.76 9.02
N GLU A 31 -2.64 9.33 10.00
CA GLU A 31 -1.23 9.03 9.78
C GLU A 31 -1.04 7.82 8.86
N ILE A 32 -1.91 6.80 8.95
CA ILE A 32 -1.93 5.67 8.03
C ILE A 32 -2.16 6.16 6.59
N ASN A 33 -3.19 6.99 6.37
CA ASN A 33 -3.47 7.54 5.05
C ASN A 33 -2.31 8.41 4.54
N ASP A 34 -1.74 9.27 5.38
CA ASP A 34 -0.60 10.11 5.01
C ASP A 34 0.62 9.26 4.60
N MET A 35 0.88 8.14 5.29
CA MET A 35 1.94 7.20 4.92
C MET A 35 1.66 6.49 3.61
N CYS A 36 0.43 6.02 3.38
CA CYS A 36 0.02 5.41 2.11
C CYS A 36 0.20 6.37 0.93
N LEU A 37 -0.23 7.63 1.09
CA LEU A 37 -0.05 8.68 0.08
C LEU A 37 1.42 8.97 -0.21
N LYS A 38 2.28 8.99 0.83
CA LYS A 38 3.73 9.15 0.65
C LYS A 38 4.36 7.98 -0.10
N VAL A 39 3.98 6.74 0.22
CA VAL A 39 4.45 5.54 -0.50
C VAL A 39 4.09 5.65 -1.97
N LEU A 40 2.82 5.97 -2.26
CA LEU A 40 2.34 6.11 -3.63
C LEU A 40 3.04 7.23 -4.38
N SER A 41 3.16 8.41 -3.78
CA SER A 41 3.84 9.56 -4.41
C SER A 41 5.28 9.21 -4.78
N ASN A 42 6.02 8.60 -3.86
CA ASN A 42 7.39 8.17 -4.13
C ASN A 42 7.45 7.06 -5.18
N PHE A 43 6.51 6.12 -5.17
CA PHE A 43 6.43 5.07 -6.19
C PHE A 43 6.10 5.63 -7.58
N ASN A 44 5.15 6.57 -7.70
CA ASN A 44 4.82 7.24 -8.96
C ASN A 44 6.00 8.05 -9.51
N ASN A 45 6.78 8.70 -8.64
CA ASN A 45 8.02 9.35 -9.05
C ASN A 45 9.01 8.34 -9.66
N ILE A 46 9.16 7.16 -9.04
CA ILE A 46 10.01 6.08 -9.57
C ILE A 46 9.45 5.55 -10.90
N TYR A 47 8.14 5.31 -10.96
CA TYR A 47 7.43 4.74 -12.11
C TYR A 47 7.30 5.72 -13.30
N SER A 48 7.63 7.00 -13.10
CA SER A 48 7.68 7.98 -14.20
C SER A 48 8.91 7.81 -15.11
N ASP A 49 9.94 7.08 -14.67
CA ASP A 49 11.13 6.79 -15.47
C ASP A 49 10.93 5.53 -16.34
N GLN A 50 10.98 5.69 -17.66
CA GLN A 50 10.75 4.60 -18.61
C GLN A 50 11.70 3.40 -18.40
N LYS A 51 12.96 3.62 -18.01
CA LYS A 51 13.88 2.50 -17.74
C LYS A 51 13.42 1.67 -16.55
N ILE A 52 12.81 2.32 -15.56
CA ILE A 52 12.25 1.63 -14.40
C ILE A 52 10.96 0.90 -14.77
N VAL A 53 10.11 1.50 -15.60
CA VAL A 53 8.92 0.82 -16.15
C VAL A 53 9.34 -0.47 -16.86
N ASP A 54 10.34 -0.40 -17.73
CA ASP A 54 10.83 -1.56 -18.48
C ASP A 54 11.43 -2.64 -17.54
N LEU A 55 12.16 -2.22 -16.50
CA LEU A 55 12.70 -3.11 -15.47
C LEU A 55 11.58 -3.83 -14.70
N PHE A 56 10.55 -3.09 -14.28
CA PHE A 56 9.41 -3.65 -13.55
C PHE A 56 8.60 -4.60 -14.44
N ASP A 57 8.38 -4.25 -15.70
CA ASP A 57 7.73 -5.14 -16.68
C ASP A 57 8.50 -6.45 -16.84
N LEU A 58 9.83 -6.39 -17.01
CA LEU A 58 10.67 -7.58 -17.11
C LEU A 58 10.55 -8.48 -15.87
N PHE A 59 10.56 -7.89 -14.68
CA PHE A 59 10.38 -8.62 -13.44
C PHE A 59 9.00 -9.27 -13.35
N CYS A 60 7.94 -8.51 -13.62
CA CYS A 60 6.55 -8.96 -13.60
C CYS A 60 6.29 -10.06 -14.63
N ILE A 61 6.82 -9.94 -15.85
CA ILE A 61 6.71 -10.99 -16.87
C ILE A 61 7.41 -12.26 -16.42
N LYS A 62 8.59 -12.16 -15.79
CA LYS A 62 9.29 -13.34 -15.30
C LYS A 62 8.47 -14.08 -14.22
N LYS A 63 7.92 -13.34 -13.25
CA LYS A 63 7.23 -13.87 -12.07
C LYS A 63 5.77 -14.27 -12.35
N TYR A 64 5.02 -13.43 -13.05
CA TYR A 64 3.57 -13.55 -13.24
C TYR A 64 3.13 -13.80 -14.69
N LYS A 65 4.05 -13.71 -15.67
CA LYS A 65 3.75 -13.80 -17.12
C LYS A 65 2.95 -12.63 -17.69
N PHE A 66 2.73 -11.58 -16.90
CA PHE A 66 2.04 -10.36 -17.29
C PHE A 66 2.91 -9.13 -17.06
N LYS A 67 2.65 -8.05 -17.81
CA LYS A 67 3.24 -6.73 -17.59
C LYS A 67 2.66 -6.07 -16.35
N LEU A 68 3.37 -5.09 -15.79
CA LEU A 68 2.93 -4.41 -14.57
C LEU A 68 1.58 -3.69 -14.78
N ASP A 69 1.39 -3.04 -15.93
CA ASP A 69 0.14 -2.34 -16.27
C ASP A 69 -1.07 -3.28 -16.33
N VAL A 70 -0.87 -4.54 -16.72
CA VAL A 70 -1.94 -5.55 -16.73
C VAL A 70 -2.25 -6.00 -15.30
N ILE A 71 -1.22 -6.26 -14.48
CA ILE A 71 -1.39 -6.64 -13.08
C ILE A 71 -2.15 -5.56 -12.30
N LEU A 72 -1.79 -4.29 -12.49
CA LEU A 72 -2.47 -3.17 -11.83
C LEU A 72 -3.95 -3.10 -12.24
N ARG A 73 -4.24 -3.22 -13.54
CA ARG A 73 -5.63 -3.20 -14.04
C ARG A 73 -6.46 -4.40 -13.56
N ASP A 74 -5.89 -5.60 -13.55
CA ASP A 74 -6.59 -6.79 -13.07
C ASP A 74 -6.89 -6.73 -11.57
N SER A 75 -6.06 -6.01 -10.80
CA SER A 75 -6.28 -5.72 -9.37
C SER A 75 -7.15 -4.47 -9.12
N ASP A 76 -7.71 -3.84 -10.17
CA ASP A 76 -8.50 -2.59 -10.07
C ASP A 76 -7.72 -1.42 -9.42
N ILE A 77 -6.41 -1.38 -9.67
CA ILE A 77 -5.49 -0.38 -9.16
C ILE A 77 -5.19 0.68 -10.24
N ASP A 78 -5.67 1.89 -10.02
CA ASP A 78 -5.26 3.09 -10.75
C ASP A 78 -4.32 3.92 -9.87
N LEU A 79 -3.06 4.08 -10.31
CA LEU A 79 -2.05 4.87 -9.61
C LEU A 79 -2.39 6.37 -9.52
N ASN A 80 -3.37 6.85 -10.30
CA ASN A 80 -3.80 8.25 -10.34
C ASN A 80 -5.05 8.56 -9.50
N GLU A 81 -5.86 7.55 -9.12
CA GLU A 81 -7.18 7.75 -8.47
C GLU A 81 -7.27 7.13 -7.06
N MET A 82 -6.16 7.16 -6.32
CA MET A 82 -6.02 6.36 -5.08
C MET A 82 -6.76 6.86 -3.84
N GLU A 83 -7.25 8.11 -3.84
CA GLU A 83 -8.08 8.62 -2.73
C GLU A 83 -9.38 7.79 -2.56
N GLN A 84 -9.84 7.16 -3.64
CA GLN A 84 -11.02 6.29 -3.66
C GLN A 84 -10.80 4.96 -2.89
N TYR A 85 -9.56 4.53 -2.69
CA TYR A 85 -9.25 3.25 -2.03
C TYR A 85 -9.23 3.33 -0.50
N SER A 86 -9.51 4.51 0.07
CA SER A 86 -9.69 4.69 1.52
C SER A 86 -10.80 3.78 2.10
N GLU A 87 -11.75 3.36 1.27
CA GLU A 87 -12.85 2.46 1.64
C GLU A 87 -12.53 0.97 1.43
N ASN A 88 -11.48 0.63 0.69
CA ASN A 88 -11.12 -0.76 0.35
C ASN A 88 -9.70 -1.13 0.80
N GLN A 89 -9.58 -1.59 2.05
CA GLN A 89 -8.30 -1.94 2.67
C GLN A 89 -7.55 -3.07 1.93
N ALA A 90 -8.25 -4.00 1.27
CA ALA A 90 -7.61 -5.13 0.59
C ALA A 90 -6.74 -4.66 -0.58
N ILE A 91 -7.21 -3.68 -1.35
CA ILE A 91 -6.48 -3.08 -2.47
C ILE A 91 -5.17 -2.44 -1.97
N TRP A 92 -5.19 -1.78 -0.82
CA TRP A 92 -3.97 -1.23 -0.22
C TRP A 92 -2.95 -2.30 0.13
N VAL A 93 -3.38 -3.46 0.65
CA VAL A 93 -2.46 -4.55 0.95
C VAL A 93 -1.79 -5.06 -0.32
N GLU A 94 -2.57 -5.31 -1.37
CA GLU A 94 -2.05 -5.78 -2.66
C GLU A 94 -1.07 -4.79 -3.26
N LEU A 95 -1.42 -3.51 -3.28
CA LEU A 95 -0.55 -2.45 -3.77
C LEU A 95 0.75 -2.35 -2.98
N LEU A 96 0.68 -2.26 -1.65
CA LEU A 96 1.87 -2.13 -0.80
C LEU A 96 2.78 -3.36 -0.94
N THR A 97 2.20 -4.55 -1.13
CA THR A 97 2.94 -5.78 -1.43
C THR A 97 3.66 -5.67 -2.78
N LEU A 98 2.96 -5.25 -3.82
CA LEU A 98 3.50 -5.07 -5.16
C LEU A 98 4.64 -4.05 -5.17
N VAL A 99 4.42 -2.89 -4.54
CA VAL A 99 5.42 -1.83 -4.40
C VAL A 99 6.65 -2.34 -3.65
N SER A 100 6.47 -2.98 -2.48
CA SER A 100 7.58 -3.54 -1.70
C SER A 100 8.42 -4.52 -2.50
N MET A 101 7.79 -5.35 -3.32
CA MET A 101 8.48 -6.33 -4.15
C MET A 101 9.26 -5.66 -5.29
N LEU A 102 8.66 -4.68 -5.98
CA LEU A 102 9.31 -4.00 -7.10
C LEU A 102 10.50 -3.14 -6.67
N ILE A 103 10.39 -2.41 -5.57
CA ILE A 103 11.50 -1.57 -5.08
C ILE A 103 12.66 -2.40 -4.50
N SER A 104 12.42 -3.67 -4.17
CA SER A 104 13.45 -4.60 -3.66
C SER A 104 14.37 -5.17 -4.75
N ILE A 105 14.08 -4.90 -6.02
CA ILE A 105 14.90 -5.33 -7.14
C ILE A 105 16.31 -4.74 -6.99
N GLN A 106 17.31 -5.64 -7.02
CA GLN A 106 18.72 -5.31 -6.95
C GLN A 106 19.23 -4.87 -8.33
N ASP A 107 18.83 -3.67 -8.75
CA ASP A 107 19.27 -3.03 -9.99
C ASP A 107 20.04 -1.74 -9.70
N ASP A 108 21.24 -1.61 -10.28
CA ASP A 108 22.13 -0.48 -10.00
C ASP A 108 21.53 0.87 -10.39
N TYR A 109 20.77 0.93 -11.49
CA TYR A 109 20.14 2.17 -11.94
C TYR A 109 19.02 2.59 -10.99
N LEU A 110 18.15 1.66 -10.59
CA LEU A 110 17.09 1.90 -9.61
C LEU A 110 17.68 2.38 -8.27
N GLN A 111 18.66 1.66 -7.74
CA GLN A 111 19.24 1.95 -6.43
C GLN A 111 20.07 3.23 -6.43
N ALA A 112 20.75 3.58 -7.52
CA ALA A 112 21.53 4.82 -7.61
C ALA A 112 20.65 6.08 -7.72
N ASN A 113 19.58 6.03 -8.53
CA ASN A 113 18.76 7.21 -8.83
C ASN A 113 17.62 7.44 -7.84
N PHE A 114 17.14 6.39 -7.17
CA PHE A 114 15.92 6.47 -6.36
C PHE A 114 16.11 6.05 -4.89
N ARG A 115 17.36 5.93 -4.42
CA ARG A 115 17.71 5.45 -3.07
C ARG A 115 16.89 6.07 -1.94
N GLU A 116 16.77 7.40 -1.93
CA GLU A 116 16.05 8.12 -0.87
C GLU A 116 14.56 7.80 -0.89
N LYS A 117 13.95 7.77 -2.08
CA LYS A 117 12.54 7.42 -2.27
C LYS A 117 12.27 5.97 -1.86
N ILE A 118 13.14 5.05 -2.25
CA ILE A 118 13.06 3.63 -1.85
C ILE A 118 13.12 3.52 -0.33
N ARG A 119 14.09 4.18 0.32
CA ARG A 119 14.23 4.17 1.78
C ARG A 119 13.01 4.73 2.48
N GLU A 120 12.41 5.80 1.98
CA GLU A 120 11.17 6.36 2.53
C GLU A 120 9.99 5.40 2.36
N ILE A 121 9.86 4.78 1.18
CA ILE A 121 8.82 3.76 0.93
C ILE A 121 8.98 2.60 1.91
N GLU A 122 10.18 2.04 2.04
CA GLU A 122 10.47 0.92 2.95
C GLU A 122 10.13 1.26 4.41
N ASN A 123 10.49 2.47 4.86
CA ASN A 123 10.18 2.92 6.21
C ASN A 123 8.68 3.01 6.45
N ASN A 124 7.94 3.62 5.53
CA ASN A 124 6.49 3.76 5.64
C ASN A 124 5.79 2.40 5.56
N ILE A 125 6.17 1.54 4.61
CA ILE A 125 5.64 0.17 4.49
C ILE A 125 5.89 -0.62 5.77
N ARG A 126 7.07 -0.49 6.41
CA ARG A 126 7.36 -1.18 7.68
C ARG A 126 6.47 -0.73 8.83
N VAL A 127 6.11 0.56 8.89
CA VAL A 127 5.17 1.07 9.90
C VAL A 127 3.74 0.61 9.58
N LEU A 128 3.34 0.70 8.31
CA LEU A 128 2.04 0.24 7.83
C LEU A 128 1.84 -1.27 8.05
N ASP A 129 2.85 -2.10 7.78
CA ASP A 129 2.82 -3.55 7.99
C ASP A 129 2.55 -3.90 9.46
N LYS A 130 3.14 -3.16 10.40
CA LYS A 130 2.91 -3.31 11.84
C LYS A 130 1.53 -2.78 12.27
N ALA A 131 1.14 -1.62 11.77
CA ALA A 131 -0.11 -0.96 12.15
C ALA A 131 -1.34 -1.72 11.63
N LEU A 132 -1.27 -2.18 10.38
CA LEU A 132 -2.35 -2.87 9.66
C LEU A 132 -2.24 -4.40 9.73
N ARG A 133 -1.14 -4.95 10.30
CA ARG A 133 -0.86 -6.39 10.42
C ARG A 133 -0.85 -7.11 9.07
N LEU A 134 -0.21 -6.50 8.07
CA LEU A 134 -0.22 -6.94 6.68
C LEU A 134 0.58 -8.24 6.43
N ARG A 135 1.57 -8.53 7.28
CA ARG A 135 2.47 -9.69 7.18
C ARG A 135 3.25 -9.73 5.86
N LEU A 136 3.69 -8.56 5.41
CA LEU A 136 4.43 -8.40 4.15
C LEU A 136 5.78 -9.12 4.14
N ASP A 137 6.35 -9.34 5.32
CA ASP A 137 7.56 -10.13 5.56
C ASP A 137 7.44 -11.60 5.09
N LEU A 138 6.23 -12.11 4.89
CA LEU A 138 5.99 -13.45 4.36
C LEU A 138 6.18 -13.56 2.84
N TYR A 139 6.10 -12.46 2.10
CA TYR A 139 6.17 -12.45 0.63
C TYR A 139 7.55 -12.10 0.06
N ASN A 140 8.47 -11.65 0.93
CA ASN A 140 9.83 -11.25 0.58
C ASN A 140 10.87 -12.35 0.87
N LYS A 141 10.46 -13.63 0.95
CA LYS A 141 11.37 -14.79 1.08
C LYS A 141 11.78 -15.37 -0.27
#